data_AF-A0A5C7W3B7-F1
#
_entry.id   AF-A0A5C7W3B7-F1
#
_cell.length_a   1.000
_cell.length_b   1.000
_cell.length_c   1.000
_cell.angle_alpha   90.00
_cell.angle_beta   90.00
_cell.angle_gamma   90.00
#
_symmetry.space_group_name_H-M   'P 1'
#
loop_
_entity.id
_entity.type
_entity.pdbx_description
1 polymer ?
#
loop_
_entity_poly.entity_id
_entity_poly.type
_entity_poly.pdbx_seq_one_letter_code
_entity_poly.pdbx_strand_id
1 'polypeptide(L)'
;MLVTGGALAAGTGKVKKNPNYPQIEFPPQFNAKGELLQPVDFREWIFLGSPLTPHGLNNGKSNFPEFHNVYVQPSAFKAYRATGKWPEGTILLKELQLVKGPSEFPDGSRFETSGRGYFPGAV
;
A
#
# COMPACT_ATOMS: atom_id res chain seq x y z
N MET A 1 30.53 -11.20 -5.25
CA MET A 1 29.64 -12.15 -4.57
C MET A 1 28.27 -11.49 -4.49
N LEU A 2 27.41 -11.72 -5.48
CA LEU A 2 26.05 -11.18 -5.50
C LEU A 2 25.21 -11.96 -4.47
N VAL A 3 24.60 -11.26 -3.51
CA VAL A 3 23.58 -11.83 -2.64
C VAL A 3 22.25 -11.59 -3.36
N THR A 4 21.75 -12.60 -4.06
CA THR A 4 20.39 -12.61 -4.62
C THR A 4 19.39 -12.72 -3.48
N GLY A 5 18.61 -11.65 -3.27
CA GLY A 5 17.49 -11.64 -2.33
C GLY A 5 16.46 -12.69 -2.75
N GLY A 6 16.14 -13.61 -1.83
CA GLY A 6 15.11 -14.61 -2.06
C GLY A 6 13.73 -13.98 -2.02
N ALA A 7 13.05 -13.98 -3.16
CA ALA A 7 11.60 -13.80 -3.21
C ALA A 7 10.95 -15.02 -2.56
N LEU A 8 10.10 -14.81 -1.55
CA LEU A 8 9.23 -15.85 -1.03
C LEU A 8 8.01 -15.95 -1.96
N ALA A 9 7.88 -17.09 -2.62
CA ALA A 9 6.78 -17.41 -3.51
C ALA A 9 5.43 -17.49 -2.77
N ALA A 10 4.37 -16.96 -3.38
CA ALA A 10 3.00 -17.16 -2.97
C ALA A 10 2.58 -18.62 -3.19
N GLY A 11 2.68 -19.44 -2.14
CA GLY A 11 2.18 -20.81 -2.13
C GLY A 11 0.78 -20.89 -1.50
N THR A 12 -0.17 -21.52 -2.19
CA THR A 12 -1.56 -21.79 -1.75
C THR A 12 -1.67 -22.85 -0.63
N GLY A 13 -0.66 -22.95 0.24
CA GLY A 13 -0.72 -23.80 1.43
C GLY A 13 -1.61 -23.15 2.50
N LYS A 14 -2.38 -23.97 3.23
CA LYS A 14 -3.11 -23.50 4.43
C LYS A 14 -2.13 -22.70 5.30
N VAL A 15 -2.32 -21.38 5.38
CA VAL A 15 -1.44 -20.50 6.14
C VAL A 15 -1.41 -21.01 7.58
N LYS A 16 -0.25 -21.51 8.04
CA LYS A 16 -0.05 -21.83 9.45
C LYS A 16 -0.31 -20.57 10.24
N LYS A 17 -1.32 -20.59 11.12
CA LYS A 17 -1.61 -19.45 12.00
C LYS A 17 -0.37 -19.11 12.82
N ASN A 18 0.05 -17.85 12.76
CA ASN A 18 1.14 -17.36 13.58
C ASN A 18 0.64 -17.20 15.03
N PRO A 19 1.28 -17.84 16.03
CA PRO A 19 0.81 -17.76 17.42
C PRO A 19 0.86 -16.34 18.00
N ASN A 20 1.75 -15.48 17.49
CA ASN A 20 1.87 -14.09 17.92
C ASN A 20 0.79 -13.20 17.31
N TYR A 21 0.27 -13.57 16.14
CA TYR A 21 -0.74 -12.82 15.39
C TYR A 21 -1.88 -13.75 14.95
N PRO A 22 -2.64 -14.32 15.89
CA PRO A 22 -3.59 -15.40 15.61
C PRO A 22 -4.79 -14.95 14.75
N GLN A 23 -4.98 -13.64 14.61
CA GLN A 23 -6.05 -13.02 13.84
C GLN A 23 -5.60 -12.53 12.46
N ILE A 24 -4.33 -12.67 12.09
CA ILE A 24 -3.79 -12.08 10.85
C ILE A 24 -3.38 -13.20 9.88
N GLU A 25 -3.95 -13.22 8.67
CA GLU A 25 -3.54 -14.20 7.64
C GLU A 25 -2.18 -13.90 7.01
N PHE A 26 -1.78 -12.61 6.93
CA PHE A 26 -0.46 -12.19 6.46
C PHE A 26 0.26 -11.44 7.58
N PRO A 27 0.83 -12.17 8.55
CA PRO A 27 1.44 -11.56 9.73
C PRO A 27 2.71 -10.78 9.38
N PRO A 28 3.07 -9.74 10.16
CA PRO A 28 4.36 -9.08 10.03
C PRO A 28 5.51 -10.06 10.15
N GLN A 29 6.46 -9.96 9.22
CA GLN A 29 7.70 -10.73 9.24
C GLN A 29 8.86 -9.78 9.49
N PHE A 30 9.79 -10.18 10.34
CA PHE A 30 10.94 -9.36 10.70
C PHE A 30 12.23 -10.10 10.37
N ASN A 31 13.25 -9.37 9.91
CA ASN A 31 14.57 -9.94 9.75
C ASN A 31 15.28 -10.11 11.11
N ALA A 32 16.49 -10.67 11.12
CA ALA A 32 17.25 -10.91 12.34
C ALA A 32 17.60 -9.62 13.14
N LYS A 33 17.48 -8.44 12.52
CA LYS A 33 17.68 -7.13 13.17
C LYS A 33 16.40 -6.55 13.76
N GLY A 34 15.25 -7.23 13.59
CA GLY A 34 13.94 -6.73 14.02
C GLY A 34 13.34 -5.70 13.06
N GLU A 35 13.81 -5.62 11.81
CA GLU A 35 13.25 -4.72 10.80
C GLU A 35 12.10 -5.43 10.06
N LEU A 36 10.99 -4.71 9.84
CA LEU A 36 9.84 -5.22 9.11
C LEU A 36 10.24 -5.52 7.66
N LEU A 37 10.03 -6.76 7.23
CA LEU A 37 10.15 -7.15 5.83
C LEU A 37 8.96 -6.59 5.05
N GLN A 38 9.24 -6.00 3.89
CA GLN A 38 8.20 -5.48 3.03
C GLN A 38 7.23 -6.60 2.64
N PRO A 39 5.92 -6.44 2.89
CA PRO A 39 4.93 -7.39 2.40
C PRO A 39 4.99 -7.53 0.88
N VAL A 40 4.78 -8.74 0.38
CA VAL A 40 4.57 -9.02 -1.05
C VAL A 40 3.08 -9.20 -1.33
N ASP A 41 2.68 -9.06 -2.59
CA ASP A 41 1.30 -9.27 -3.07
C ASP A 41 0.25 -8.41 -2.35
N PHE A 42 0.66 -7.32 -1.69
CA PHE A 42 -0.22 -6.43 -0.93
C PHE A 42 -1.27 -5.72 -1.78
N ARG A 43 -1.10 -5.68 -3.11
CA ARG A 43 -2.09 -5.13 -4.03
C ARG A 43 -3.37 -5.99 -4.10
N GLU A 44 -3.32 -7.22 -3.58
CA GLU A 44 -4.49 -8.10 -3.41
C GLU A 44 -5.19 -7.90 -2.05
N TRP A 45 -4.63 -7.08 -1.16
CA TRP A 45 -5.24 -6.77 0.13
C TRP A 45 -6.41 -5.80 -0.02
N ILE A 46 -7.12 -5.52 1.09
CA ILE A 46 -8.24 -4.59 1.07
C ILE A 46 -7.73 -3.16 0.90
N PHE A 47 -8.08 -2.55 -0.22
CA PHE A 47 -7.90 -1.12 -0.46
C PHE A 47 -8.85 -0.30 0.43
N LEU A 48 -8.28 0.63 1.21
CA LEU A 48 -9.02 1.50 2.13
C LEU A 48 -9.33 2.87 1.53
N GLY A 49 -8.49 3.35 0.62
CA GLY A 49 -8.63 4.68 0.03
C GLY A 49 -7.31 5.19 -0.56
N SER A 50 -7.43 6.25 -1.36
CA SER A 50 -6.29 6.93 -1.98
C SER A 50 -6.40 8.44 -1.85
N PRO A 51 -5.93 9.02 -0.73
CA PRO A 51 -5.66 10.45 -0.65
C PRO A 51 -4.64 10.85 -1.71
N LEU A 52 -4.71 12.11 -2.13
CA LEU A 52 -3.83 12.67 -3.16
C LEU A 52 -3.22 13.98 -2.66
N THR A 53 -1.89 14.07 -2.75
CA THR A 53 -1.12 15.30 -2.49
C THR A 53 -0.24 15.63 -3.69
N PRO A 54 -0.79 16.31 -4.71
CA PRO A 54 -0.09 16.48 -5.97
C PRO A 54 0.93 17.60 -5.92
N HIS A 55 2.04 17.49 -6.65
CA HIS A 55 3.11 18.48 -6.60
C HIS A 55 2.62 19.90 -6.93
N GLY A 56 1.74 20.06 -7.91
CA GLY A 56 1.20 21.36 -8.32
C GLY A 56 0.37 22.07 -7.24
N LEU A 57 -0.20 21.34 -6.28
CA LEU A 57 -0.90 21.92 -5.10
C LEU A 57 0.02 22.08 -3.88
N ASN A 58 1.29 21.69 -4.00
CA ASN A 58 2.26 21.64 -2.90
C ASN A 58 3.57 22.33 -3.31
N ASN A 59 3.48 23.52 -3.90
CA ASN A 59 4.64 24.35 -4.30
C ASN A 59 5.68 23.58 -5.15
N GLY A 60 5.21 22.69 -6.02
CA GLY A 60 6.05 21.87 -6.89
C GLY A 60 6.67 20.65 -6.23
N LYS A 61 6.45 20.42 -4.92
CA LYS A 61 7.00 19.28 -4.18
C LYS A 61 6.15 18.89 -2.97
N SER A 62 5.45 17.78 -3.08
CA SER A 62 4.77 17.13 -1.97
C SER A 62 5.72 16.23 -1.19
N ASN A 63 5.49 16.11 0.11
CA ASN A 63 6.32 15.26 0.98
C ASN A 63 6.17 13.76 0.67
N PHE A 64 5.01 13.37 0.16
CA PHE A 64 4.68 12.01 -0.25
C PHE A 64 4.01 12.06 -1.63
N PRO A 65 4.78 11.92 -2.72
CA PRO A 65 4.23 12.07 -4.07
C PRO A 65 3.56 10.80 -4.58
N GLU A 66 2.35 10.82 -5.14
CA GLU A 66 1.31 11.84 -4.97
C GLU A 66 0.00 11.18 -4.52
N PHE A 67 -0.46 10.13 -5.21
CA PHE A 67 -1.51 9.23 -4.74
C PHE A 67 -0.97 8.32 -3.64
N HIS A 68 -1.76 8.10 -2.60
CA HIS A 68 -1.42 7.27 -1.44
C HIS A 68 -2.37 6.08 -1.38
N ASN A 69 -2.14 5.04 -2.17
CA ASN A 69 -2.99 3.86 -2.15
C ASN A 69 -2.74 3.09 -0.84
N VAL A 70 -3.73 3.06 0.05
CA VAL A 70 -3.61 2.41 1.36
C VAL A 70 -4.30 1.05 1.35
N TYR A 71 -3.58 0.02 1.78
CA TYR A 71 -4.03 -1.36 1.83
C TYR A 71 -3.90 -1.93 3.25
N VAL A 72 -4.77 -2.90 3.58
CA VAL A 72 -4.74 -3.62 4.86
C VAL A 72 -5.12 -5.09 4.68
N GLN A 73 -4.56 -5.97 5.50
CA GLN A 73 -4.88 -7.41 5.43
C GLN A 73 -6.41 -7.65 5.58
N PRO A 74 -7.02 -8.54 4.77
CA PRO A 74 -8.44 -8.85 4.83
C PRO A 74 -8.98 -9.21 6.23
N SER A 75 -8.27 -10.05 6.98
CA SER A 75 -8.64 -10.42 8.36
C SER A 75 -8.62 -9.23 9.32
N ALA A 76 -7.60 -8.38 9.23
CA ALA A 76 -7.48 -7.18 10.04
C ALA A 76 -8.64 -6.22 9.76
N PHE A 77 -8.99 -6.03 8.48
CA PHE A 77 -10.15 -5.22 8.09
C PHE A 77 -11.45 -5.80 8.66
N LYS A 78 -11.65 -7.11 8.53
CA LYS A 78 -12.84 -7.79 9.08
C LYS A 78 -12.95 -7.60 10.59
N ALA A 79 -11.85 -7.77 11.32
CA ALA A 79 -11.80 -7.56 12.78
C ALA A 79 -12.13 -6.10 13.15
N TYR A 80 -11.57 -5.14 12.42
CA TYR A 80 -11.86 -3.72 12.61
C TYR A 80 -13.33 -3.39 12.34
N ARG A 81 -13.92 -3.91 11.24
CA ARG A 81 -15.34 -3.68 10.94
C ARG A 81 -16.28 -4.26 11.99
N ALA A 82 -15.90 -5.36 12.63
CA ALA A 82 -16.70 -5.98 13.68
C ALA A 82 -16.56 -5.29 15.06
N THR A 83 -15.39 -4.73 15.36
CA THR A 83 -15.05 -4.31 16.73
C THR A 83 -14.69 -2.84 16.88
N GLY A 84 -14.44 -2.13 15.77
CA GLY A 84 -13.85 -0.80 15.75
C GLY A 84 -12.36 -0.76 16.14
N LYS A 85 -11.71 -1.91 16.32
CA LYS A 85 -10.31 -2.01 16.76
C LYS A 85 -9.48 -2.84 15.79
N TRP A 86 -8.26 -2.39 15.54
CA TRP A 86 -7.29 -3.14 14.76
C TRP A 86 -6.66 -4.21 15.64
N PRO A 87 -6.62 -5.47 15.19
CA PRO A 87 -5.90 -6.52 15.91
C PRO A 87 -4.39 -6.34 15.84
N GLU A 88 -3.68 -6.89 16.82
CA GLU A 88 -2.23 -6.96 16.81
C GLU A 88 -1.72 -7.66 15.54
N GLY A 89 -0.67 -7.08 14.95
CA GLY A 89 -0.12 -7.52 13.65
C GLY A 89 -0.79 -6.90 12.42
N THR A 90 -1.72 -5.96 12.60
CA THR A 90 -2.25 -5.16 11.47
C THR A 90 -1.13 -4.37 10.79
N ILE A 91 -1.09 -4.42 9.46
CA ILE A 91 -0.21 -3.62 8.62
C ILE A 91 -1.09 -2.71 7.77
N LEU A 92 -0.88 -1.40 7.89
CA LEU A 92 -1.41 -0.41 6.93
C LEU A 92 -0.29 -0.08 5.94
N LEU A 93 -0.38 -0.61 4.73
CA LEU A 93 0.63 -0.40 3.69
C LEU A 93 0.21 0.76 2.81
N LYS A 94 1.07 1.78 2.71
CA LYS A 94 0.88 2.93 1.82
C LYS A 94 1.80 2.80 0.62
N GLU A 95 1.22 2.56 -0.56
CA GLU A 95 1.91 2.63 -1.83
C GLU A 95 1.80 4.06 -2.40
N LEU A 96 2.93 4.62 -2.80
CA LEU A 96 3.01 5.94 -3.43
C LEU A 96 3.00 5.79 -4.94
N GLN A 97 2.14 6.53 -5.61
CA GLN A 97 2.00 6.53 -7.06
C GLN A 97 1.98 7.97 -7.57
N LEU A 98 2.80 8.26 -8.59
CA LEU A 98 2.85 9.58 -9.20
C LEU A 98 1.57 9.85 -10.01
N VAL A 99 1.23 11.12 -10.19
CA VAL A 99 0.24 11.51 -11.20
C VAL A 99 0.75 11.23 -12.61
N LYS A 100 -0.17 10.93 -13.53
CA LYS A 100 0.10 10.61 -14.93
C LYS A 100 0.61 11.83 -15.68
N GLY A 101 1.88 11.80 -16.07
CA GLY A 101 2.49 12.83 -16.91
C GLY A 101 2.26 12.64 -18.43
N PRO A 102 2.54 13.67 -19.25
CA PRO A 102 2.76 15.06 -18.82
C PRO A 102 1.44 15.70 -18.33
N SER A 103 1.55 16.68 -17.43
CA SER A 103 0.41 17.51 -17.02
C SER A 103 0.07 18.54 -18.10
N GLU A 104 -1.21 18.91 -18.20
CA GLU A 104 -1.66 19.97 -19.11
C GLU A 104 -1.85 21.31 -18.39
N PHE A 105 -1.94 21.28 -17.06
CA PHE A 105 -2.20 22.45 -16.23
C PHE A 105 -1.10 22.67 -15.15
N PRO A 106 -0.91 23.91 -14.68
CA PRO A 106 0.10 24.23 -13.65
C PRO A 106 -0.11 23.50 -12.31
N ASP A 107 -1.35 23.10 -12.01
CA ASP A 107 -1.70 22.36 -10.80
C ASP A 107 -1.35 20.86 -10.90
N GLY A 108 -0.80 20.40 -12.03
CA GLY A 108 -0.46 19.00 -12.29
C GLY A 108 -1.60 18.17 -12.88
N SER A 109 -2.80 18.74 -13.06
CA SER A 109 -3.94 18.05 -13.66
C SER A 109 -3.83 17.96 -15.18
N ARG A 110 -4.67 17.11 -15.78
CA ARG A 110 -4.80 16.92 -17.23
C ARG A 110 -6.23 16.51 -17.59
N PHE A 111 -6.58 16.57 -18.87
CA PHE A 111 -7.80 15.92 -19.36
C PHE A 111 -7.59 14.43 -19.65
N GLU A 112 -8.57 13.63 -19.26
CA GLU A 112 -8.81 12.27 -19.76
C GLU A 112 -10.28 12.16 -20.20
N THR A 113 -10.71 10.97 -20.64
CA THR A 113 -12.08 10.74 -21.14
C THR A 113 -13.19 11.07 -20.12
N SER A 114 -12.88 11.05 -18.81
CA SER A 114 -13.80 11.38 -17.72
C SER A 114 -13.77 12.85 -17.29
N GLY A 115 -12.94 13.70 -17.90
CA GLY A 115 -12.82 15.13 -17.61
C GLY A 115 -11.43 15.55 -17.12
N ARG A 116 -11.34 16.79 -16.61
CA ARG A 116 -10.10 17.31 -16.03
C ARG A 116 -9.94 16.81 -14.60
N GLY A 117 -8.79 16.24 -14.31
CA GLY A 117 -8.48 15.74 -12.97
C GLY A 117 -7.05 15.28 -12.83
N TYR A 118 -6.80 14.60 -11.72
CA TYR A 118 -5.56 13.91 -11.46
C TYR A 118 -5.77 12.42 -11.70
N PHE A 119 -4.86 11.83 -12.45
CA PHE A 119 -4.97 10.43 -12.84
C PHE A 119 -3.71 9.69 -12.40
N PRO A 120 -3.84 8.46 -11.88
CA PRO A 120 -2.69 7.67 -11.48
C PRO A 120 -1.79 7.34 -12.68
N GLY A 121 -0.47 7.46 -12.49
CA GLY A 121 0.55 6.99 -13.44
C GLY A 121 0.73 5.47 -13.41
N ALA A 122 1.76 4.94 -14.06
CA ALA A 122 2.08 3.52 -13.97
C ALA A 122 2.57 3.13 -12.55
N VAL A 123 2.32 1.87 -12.16
CA VAL A 123 2.73 1.21 -10.90
C VAL A 123 3.53 -0.05 -11.16
#